data_AF-A0A530QVE9-F1
#
_entry.id   AF-A0A530QVE9-F1
#
_cell.length_a   1.000
_cell.length_b   1.000
_cell.length_c   1.000
_cell.angle_alpha   90.00
_cell.angle_beta   90.00
_cell.angle_gamma   90.00
#
_symmetry.space_group_name_H-M   'P 1'
#
loop_
_entity.id
_entity.type
_entity.pdbx_description
1 polymer ?
#
loop_
_entity_poly.entity_id
_entity_poly.type
_entity_poly.pdbx_seq_one_letter_code
_entity_poly.pdbx_strand_id
1 'polypeptide(L)'
;MSEPASPSEMEQGEGGPVGREPERLREPVFNMPPVVLAVIGICVVVHLIRLYWLTEDQDFSLLIRTAFIPIRYSGRFDLDFYAFSSPFTYAFLHGGFAHLAVNMVWLAAFGSPLANRFGALRFSLFFAATGLAAVLLFWAV
;
A
#
# COMPACT_ATOMS: atom_id res chain seq x y z
N MET A 1 83.89 -17.16 -5.50
CA MET A 1 83.03 -17.68 -4.42
C MET A 1 81.62 -17.24 -4.80
N SER A 2 80.82 -18.22 -5.17
CA SER A 2 79.49 -18.05 -5.74
C SER A 2 78.48 -17.88 -4.61
N GLU A 3 77.61 -16.88 -4.71
CA GLU A 3 76.29 -16.96 -4.09
C GLU A 3 75.25 -16.64 -5.17
N PRO A 4 74.48 -17.65 -5.63
CA PRO A 4 73.31 -17.40 -6.46
C PRO A 4 72.17 -16.92 -5.55
N ALA A 5 71.45 -15.89 -5.97
CA ALA A 5 70.17 -15.54 -5.36
C ALA A 5 69.24 -16.77 -5.44
N SER A 6 68.77 -17.24 -4.27
CA SER A 6 67.86 -18.38 -4.17
C SER A 6 66.46 -17.97 -4.67
N PRO A 7 65.91 -18.63 -5.70
CA PRO A 7 64.52 -18.47 -6.09
C PRO A 7 63.66 -19.39 -5.21
N SER A 8 63.28 -18.94 -4.02
CA SER A 8 62.30 -19.68 -3.18
C SER A 8 61.30 -18.79 -2.43
N GLU A 9 61.26 -17.49 -2.69
CA GLU A 9 60.21 -16.60 -2.17
C GLU A 9 58.97 -16.53 -3.09
N MET A 10 58.84 -17.45 -4.06
CA MET A 10 57.69 -17.50 -4.99
C MET A 10 56.60 -18.52 -4.63
N GLU A 11 56.68 -19.24 -3.49
CA GLU A 11 55.74 -20.35 -3.26
C GLU A 11 55.41 -20.68 -1.79
N GLN A 12 55.12 -19.67 -0.96
CA GLN A 12 54.50 -19.93 0.34
C GLN A 12 53.23 -19.11 0.53
N GLY A 13 52.10 -19.79 0.33
CA GLY A 13 50.80 -19.32 0.82
C GLY A 13 49.65 -19.40 -0.17
N GLU A 14 49.56 -20.46 -0.99
CA GLU A 14 48.25 -20.91 -1.47
C GLU A 14 47.38 -21.29 -0.27
N GLY A 15 46.61 -20.31 0.17
CA GLY A 15 45.63 -20.41 1.24
C GLY A 15 44.73 -19.19 1.15
N GLY A 16 44.25 -18.91 -0.07
CA GLY A 16 43.28 -17.85 -0.30
C GLY A 16 42.17 -17.98 0.73
N PRO A 17 41.71 -16.89 1.38
CA PRO A 17 40.53 -16.99 2.20
C PRO A 17 39.45 -17.48 1.25
N VAL A 18 38.94 -18.70 1.48
CA VAL A 18 37.70 -19.16 0.88
C VAL A 18 36.72 -18.06 1.22
N GLY A 19 36.45 -17.19 0.25
CA GLY A 19 35.54 -16.09 0.42
C GLY A 19 34.25 -16.75 0.85
N ARG A 20 33.87 -16.55 2.11
CA ARG A 20 32.48 -16.77 2.49
C ARG A 20 31.72 -15.83 1.57
N GLU A 21 31.17 -16.38 0.49
CA GLU A 21 30.15 -15.71 -0.30
C GLU A 21 29.22 -15.06 0.73
N PRO A 22 29.05 -13.73 0.70
CA PRO A 22 28.15 -13.10 1.65
C PRO A 22 26.81 -13.78 1.46
N GLU A 23 26.37 -14.48 2.51
CA GLU A 23 25.10 -15.16 2.55
C GLU A 23 24.07 -14.12 2.12
N ARG A 24 23.49 -14.28 0.91
CA ARG A 24 22.53 -13.31 0.37
C ARG A 24 21.37 -13.29 1.35
N LEU A 25 21.38 -12.36 2.29
CA LEU A 25 20.29 -12.08 3.18
C LEU A 25 19.10 -11.89 2.25
N ARG A 26 18.14 -12.83 2.31
CA ARG A 26 16.94 -12.75 1.50
C ARG A 26 16.26 -11.46 1.89
N GLU A 27 16.39 -10.44 1.05
CA GLU A 27 15.63 -9.21 1.22
C GLU A 27 14.15 -9.63 1.20
N PRO A 28 13.38 -9.31 2.26
CA PRO A 28 11.99 -9.71 2.31
C PRO A 28 11.30 -9.22 1.04
N VAL A 29 10.74 -10.15 0.27
CA VAL A 29 10.01 -9.85 -0.98
C VAL A 29 8.85 -8.86 -0.72
N PHE A 30 8.42 -8.75 0.53
CA PHE A 30 7.43 -7.80 1.03
C PHE A 30 8.04 -6.84 2.07
N ASN A 31 9.00 -6.00 1.69
CA ASN A 31 9.26 -4.77 2.47
C ASN A 31 8.20 -3.70 2.14
N MET A 32 6.93 -4.04 2.38
CA MET A 32 5.81 -3.14 2.13
C MET A 32 5.81 -2.03 3.18
N PRO A 33 5.74 -0.74 2.79
CA PRO A 33 5.70 0.36 3.74
C PRO A 33 4.51 0.19 4.71
N PRO A 34 4.69 0.41 6.02
CA PRO A 34 3.63 0.22 7.01
C PRO A 34 2.33 0.98 6.68
N VAL A 35 2.46 2.16 6.06
CA VAL A 35 1.29 2.97 5.65
C VAL A 35 0.47 2.30 4.55
N VAL A 36 1.11 1.61 3.59
CA VAL A 36 0.42 0.90 2.51
C VAL A 36 -0.27 -0.32 3.08
N LEU A 37 0.42 -1.07 3.95
CA LEU A 37 -0.16 -2.19 4.66
C LEU A 37 -1.34 -1.78 5.53
N ALA A 38 -1.27 -0.62 6.20
CA ALA A 38 -2.36 -0.08 6.99
C ALA A 38 -3.60 0.21 6.13
N VAL A 39 -3.44 0.86 4.97
CA VAL A 39 -4.57 1.12 4.06
C VAL A 39 -5.18 -0.20 3.56
N ILE A 40 -4.34 -1.17 3.15
CA ILE A 40 -4.81 -2.50 2.74
C ILE A 40 -5.59 -3.17 3.89
N GLY A 41 -5.02 -3.17 5.09
CA GLY A 41 -5.64 -3.74 6.28
C GLY A 41 -6.99 -3.13 6.59
N ILE A 42 -7.12 -1.79 6.50
CA ILE A 42 -8.40 -1.09 6.70
C ILE A 42 -9.43 -1.55 5.66
N CYS A 43 -9.07 -1.58 4.37
CA CYS A 43 -9.97 -2.02 3.30
C CYS A 43 -10.46 -3.47 3.52
N VAL A 44 -9.54 -4.37 3.89
CA VAL A 44 -9.87 -5.77 4.17
C VAL A 44 -10.78 -5.87 5.39
N VAL A 45 -10.43 -5.23 6.49
CA VAL A 45 -11.23 -5.26 7.73
C VAL A 45 -12.63 -4.70 7.50
N VAL A 46 -12.75 -3.55 6.82
CA VAL A 46 -14.05 -2.97 6.47
C VAL A 46 -14.86 -3.95 5.63
N HIS A 47 -14.27 -4.58 4.61
CA HIS A 47 -14.98 -5.55 3.77
C HIS A 47 -15.43 -6.78 4.55
N LEU A 48 -14.60 -7.33 5.44
CA LEU A 48 -14.94 -8.49 6.26
C LEU A 48 -16.03 -8.16 7.30
N ILE A 49 -15.98 -6.99 7.94
CA ILE A 49 -17.03 -6.53 8.85
C ILE A 49 -18.37 -6.47 8.13
N ARG A 50 -18.39 -5.88 6.92
CA ARG A 50 -19.60 -5.78 6.10
C ARG A 50 -20.19 -7.15 5.74
N LEU A 51 -19.34 -8.13 5.42
CA LEU A 51 -19.79 -9.45 5.00
C LEU A 51 -20.21 -10.38 6.15
N TYR A 52 -19.52 -10.31 7.29
CA TYR A 52 -19.64 -11.33 8.33
C TYR A 52 -20.20 -10.82 9.65
N TRP A 53 -20.20 -9.51 9.88
CA TRP A 53 -20.57 -8.94 11.17
C TRP A 53 -21.85 -8.10 11.13
N LEU A 54 -22.10 -7.40 10.02
CA LEU A 54 -23.27 -6.55 9.88
C LEU A 54 -24.49 -7.34 9.38
N THR A 55 -25.65 -6.99 9.91
CA THR A 55 -26.93 -7.34 9.30
C THR A 55 -27.13 -6.56 7.99
N GLU A 56 -28.06 -7.01 7.14
CA GLU A 56 -28.35 -6.35 5.86
C GLU A 56 -28.71 -4.86 6.03
N ASP A 57 -29.57 -4.53 7.00
CA ASP A 57 -29.96 -3.15 7.29
C ASP A 57 -28.77 -2.29 7.77
N GLN A 58 -27.89 -2.88 8.58
CA GLN A 58 -26.68 -2.19 9.06
C GLN A 58 -25.68 -1.96 7.93
N ASP A 59 -25.46 -2.96 7.06
CA ASP A 59 -24.59 -2.82 5.89
C ASP A 59 -25.13 -1.75 4.94
N PHE A 60 -26.43 -1.78 4.67
CA PHE A 60 -27.09 -0.79 3.83
C PHE A 60 -26.97 0.63 4.42
N SER A 61 -27.21 0.79 5.72
CA SER A 61 -27.02 2.08 6.40
C SER A 61 -25.56 2.55 6.35
N LEU A 62 -24.59 1.64 6.52
CA LEU A 62 -23.17 1.97 6.40
C LEU A 62 -22.84 2.43 4.98
N LEU A 63 -23.31 1.73 3.96
CA LEU A 63 -23.12 2.09 2.56
C LEU A 63 -23.69 3.48 2.25
N ILE A 64 -24.93 3.77 2.63
CA ILE A 64 -25.55 5.07 2.39
C ILE A 64 -24.78 6.21 3.09
N ARG A 65 -24.20 5.95 4.27
CA ARG A 65 -23.46 6.95 5.05
C ARG A 65 -22.02 7.17 4.58
N THR A 66 -21.38 6.15 4.01
CA THR A 66 -19.92 6.17 3.74
C THR A 66 -19.56 6.05 2.26
N ALA A 67 -20.48 5.65 1.39
CA ALA A 67 -20.28 5.73 -0.04
C ALA A 67 -20.45 7.17 -0.53
N PHE A 68 -19.65 7.56 -1.52
CA PHE A 68 -19.86 8.81 -2.22
C PHE A 68 -21.06 8.69 -3.15
N ILE A 69 -22.12 9.45 -2.87
CA ILE A 69 -23.36 9.45 -3.66
C ILE A 69 -23.54 10.86 -4.27
N PRO A 70 -23.31 11.03 -5.59
CA PRO A 70 -23.30 12.36 -6.24
C PRO A 70 -24.54 13.20 -5.97
N ILE A 71 -25.72 12.58 -5.94
CA ILE A 71 -27.00 13.29 -5.77
C ILE A 71 -27.09 14.06 -4.43
N ARG A 72 -26.33 13.66 -3.39
CA ARG A 72 -26.31 14.37 -2.10
C ARG A 72 -25.80 15.80 -2.22
N TYR A 73 -25.02 16.09 -3.27
CA TYR A 73 -24.43 17.40 -3.53
C TYR A 73 -25.22 18.21 -4.57
N SER A 74 -26.44 17.78 -4.93
CA SER A 74 -27.26 18.46 -5.95
C SER A 74 -27.98 19.72 -5.43
N GLY A 75 -27.75 20.14 -4.18
CA GLY A 75 -28.47 21.22 -3.50
C GLY A 75 -29.90 20.87 -3.06
N ARG A 76 -30.32 19.60 -3.17
CA ARG A 76 -31.65 19.11 -2.77
C ARG A 76 -31.67 18.42 -1.41
N PHE A 77 -30.50 18.24 -0.79
CA PHE A 77 -30.30 17.53 0.47
C PHE A 77 -29.41 18.37 1.38
N ASP A 78 -29.60 18.23 2.69
CA ASP A 78 -28.76 18.88 3.68
C ASP A 78 -27.35 18.28 3.69
N LEU A 79 -26.36 19.14 3.86
CA LEU A 79 -24.96 18.73 4.03
C LEU A 79 -24.73 18.34 5.50
N ASP A 80 -25.05 17.09 5.80
CA ASP A 80 -24.76 16.47 7.09
C ASP A 80 -23.28 16.06 7.21
N PHE A 81 -22.88 15.55 8.38
CA PHE A 81 -21.53 15.04 8.60
C PHE A 81 -21.10 14.00 7.54
N TYR A 82 -22.05 13.17 7.09
CA TYR A 82 -21.77 12.14 6.09
C TYR A 82 -21.45 12.74 4.74
N ALA A 83 -22.12 13.82 4.32
CA ALA A 83 -21.78 14.56 3.10
C ALA A 83 -20.34 15.10 3.11
N PHE A 84 -19.76 15.41 4.27
CA PHE A 84 -18.35 15.83 4.35
C PHE A 84 -17.36 14.66 4.45
N SER A 85 -17.77 13.53 5.05
CA SER A 85 -16.90 12.36 5.25
C SER A 85 -16.89 11.37 4.07
N SER A 86 -17.99 11.23 3.34
CA SER A 86 -18.13 10.30 2.21
C SER A 86 -17.15 10.52 1.05
N PRO A 87 -16.69 11.75 0.74
CA PRO A 87 -15.62 11.96 -0.25
C PRO A 87 -14.28 11.30 0.11
N PHE A 88 -14.11 10.85 1.37
CA PHE A 88 -12.91 10.13 1.81
C PHE A 88 -13.21 8.67 2.14
N THR A 89 -14.32 8.39 2.84
CA THR A 89 -14.62 7.04 3.34
C THR A 89 -14.98 6.06 2.23
N TYR A 90 -15.48 6.55 1.09
CA TYR A 90 -15.79 5.69 -0.06
C TYR A 90 -14.58 4.89 -0.56
N ALA A 91 -13.36 5.44 -0.44
CA ALA A 91 -12.13 4.83 -0.93
C ALA A 91 -11.78 3.51 -0.22
N PHE A 92 -12.41 3.22 0.92
CA PHE A 92 -12.22 1.99 1.68
C PHE A 92 -13.33 0.95 1.45
N LEU A 93 -14.40 1.31 0.73
CA LEU A 93 -15.52 0.42 0.44
C LEU A 93 -15.26 -0.39 -0.83
N HIS A 94 -15.56 -1.69 -0.77
CA HIS A 94 -15.41 -2.60 -1.91
C HIS A 94 -16.70 -3.40 -2.12
N GLY A 95 -17.05 -3.60 -3.40
CA GLY A 95 -18.29 -4.28 -3.82
C GLY A 95 -18.16 -5.81 -3.93
N GLY A 96 -17.00 -6.38 -3.64
CA GLY A 96 -16.77 -7.82 -3.66
C GLY A 96 -15.29 -8.19 -3.64
N PHE A 97 -15.01 -9.48 -3.46
CA PHE A 97 -13.65 -10.00 -3.29
C PHE A 97 -12.73 -9.71 -4.48
N ALA A 98 -13.21 -9.87 -5.72
CA ALA A 98 -12.39 -9.59 -6.90
C ALA A 98 -12.01 -8.10 -7.00
N HIS A 99 -12.97 -7.21 -6.75
CA HIS A 99 -12.73 -5.77 -6.74
C HIS A 99 -11.73 -5.38 -5.64
N LEU A 100 -11.87 -5.94 -4.44
CA LEU A 100 -10.91 -5.75 -3.36
C LEU A 100 -9.52 -6.27 -3.73
N ALA A 101 -9.40 -7.52 -4.17
CA ALA A 101 -8.12 -8.16 -4.47
C ALA A 101 -7.33 -7.37 -5.54
N VAL A 102 -7.97 -6.99 -6.64
CA VAL A 102 -7.33 -6.21 -7.70
C VAL A 102 -6.83 -4.86 -7.18
N ASN A 103 -7.62 -4.15 -6.37
CA ASN A 103 -7.18 -2.88 -5.78
C ASN A 103 -6.02 -3.07 -4.82
N MET A 104 -6.03 -4.11 -3.97
CA MET A 104 -4.95 -4.33 -3.01
C MET A 104 -3.64 -4.71 -3.72
N VAL A 105 -3.71 -5.50 -4.79
CA VAL A 105 -2.54 -5.82 -5.63
C VAL A 105 -1.98 -4.56 -6.26
N TRP A 106 -2.82 -3.70 -6.83
CA TRP A 106 -2.36 -2.45 -7.44
C TRP A 106 -1.82 -1.45 -6.42
N LEU A 107 -2.48 -1.32 -5.27
CA LEU A 107 -2.02 -0.49 -4.17
C LEU A 107 -0.67 -0.98 -3.62
N ALA A 108 -0.49 -2.29 -3.49
CA ALA A 108 0.78 -2.87 -3.11
C ALA A 108 1.88 -2.57 -4.15
N ALA A 109 1.59 -2.80 -5.43
CA ALA A 109 2.56 -2.64 -6.51
C ALA A 109 2.98 -1.18 -6.75
N PHE A 110 2.04 -0.24 -6.71
CA PHE A 110 2.29 1.17 -7.03
C PHE A 110 2.37 2.08 -5.80
N GLY A 111 1.62 1.77 -4.74
CA GLY A 111 1.66 2.52 -3.49
C GLY A 111 2.97 2.32 -2.74
N SER A 112 3.57 1.12 -2.77
CA SER A 112 4.82 0.86 -2.04
C SER A 112 6.01 1.69 -2.55
N PRO A 113 6.32 1.76 -3.86
CA PRO A 113 7.37 2.65 -4.35
C PRO A 113 7.11 4.13 -4.01
N LEU A 114 5.85 4.57 -4.10
CA LEU A 114 5.47 5.94 -3.80
C LEU A 114 5.67 6.29 -2.33
N ALA A 115 5.21 5.42 -1.42
CA ALA A 115 5.37 5.59 0.02
C ALA A 115 6.84 5.50 0.45
N ASN A 116 7.64 4.63 -0.17
CA ASN A 116 9.09 4.57 0.07
C ASN A 116 9.79 5.87 -0.35
N ARG A 117 9.36 6.52 -1.44
CA ARG A 117 9.97 7.77 -1.91
C ARG A 117 9.51 8.99 -1.12
N PHE A 118 8.24 9.05 -0.75
CA PHE A 118 7.65 10.25 -0.16
C PHE A 118 7.56 10.19 1.38
N GLY A 119 7.65 9.01 1.97
CA GLY A 119 7.33 8.78 3.38
C GLY A 119 5.82 8.73 3.63
N ALA A 120 5.45 8.25 4.81
CA ALA A 120 4.06 7.94 5.16
C ALA A 120 3.11 9.14 5.03
N LEU A 121 3.46 10.30 5.61
CA LEU A 121 2.58 11.47 5.62
C LEU A 121 2.24 11.96 4.20
N ARG A 122 3.26 12.12 3.35
CA ARG A 122 3.07 12.62 1.98
C ARG A 122 2.33 11.60 1.12
N PHE A 123 2.56 10.31 1.32
CA PHE A 123 1.76 9.26 0.70
C PHE A 123 0.29 9.35 1.12
N SER A 124 -0.01 9.50 2.42
CA SER A 124 -1.39 9.61 2.90
C SER A 124 -2.10 10.85 2.35
N LEU A 125 -1.42 11.99 2.29
CA LEU A 125 -1.96 13.21 1.68
C LEU A 125 -2.19 13.03 0.17
N PHE A 126 -1.25 12.40 -0.54
CA PHE A 126 -1.41 12.08 -1.95
C PHE A 126 -2.62 11.16 -2.18
N PHE A 127 -2.73 10.08 -1.42
CA PHE A 127 -3.85 9.15 -1.47
C PHE A 127 -5.19 9.87 -1.28
N ALA A 128 -5.30 10.70 -0.23
CA ALA A 128 -6.50 11.48 0.06
C ALA A 128 -6.83 12.48 -1.08
N ALA A 129 -5.82 13.19 -1.59
CA ALA A 129 -6.00 14.15 -2.67
C ALA A 129 -6.47 13.49 -3.97
N THR A 130 -5.89 12.34 -4.33
CA THR A 130 -6.30 11.59 -5.52
C THR A 130 -7.70 10.99 -5.38
N GLY A 131 -8.05 10.52 -4.18
CA GLY A 131 -9.41 10.05 -3.91
C GLY A 131 -10.43 11.18 -4.06
N LEU A 132 -10.14 12.34 -3.46
CA LEU A 132 -11.00 13.51 -3.58
C LEU A 132 -11.15 13.95 -5.06
N ALA A 133 -10.05 13.99 -5.81
CA ALA A 133 -10.09 14.31 -7.24
C ALA A 133 -10.98 13.34 -8.02
N ALA A 134 -10.92 12.03 -7.72
CA ALA A 134 -11.75 11.03 -8.38
C ALA A 134 -13.25 11.27 -8.18
N VAL A 135 -13.70 11.54 -6.94
CA VAL A 135 -15.14 11.80 -6.68
C VAL A 135 -15.61 13.14 -7.20
N LEU A 136 -14.75 14.15 -7.22
CA LEU A 136 -15.07 15.45 -7.83
C LEU A 136 -15.29 15.29 -9.35
N LEU A 137 -14.44 14.53 -10.03
CA LEU A 137 -14.61 14.24 -11.45
C LEU A 137 -15.85 13.35 -11.70
N PHE A 138 -16.07 12.34 -10.87
CA PHE A 138 -17.26 11.48 -10.96
C PHE A 138 -18.56 12.23 -10.75
N TRP A 139 -18.57 13.27 -9.90
CA TRP A 139 -19.73 14.14 -9.72
C TRP A 139 -19.94 15.12 -10.89
N ALA A 140 -18.87 15.55 -11.54
CA ALA A 140 -18.91 16.55 -12.61
C ALA A 140 -19.36 16.00 -13.98
N VAL A 141 -19.33 14.68 -14.17
CA VAL A 141 -19.72 13.97 -15.40
C VAL A 141 -21.11 13.37 -15.25
#